data_AF-A0A3N5KRW2-F1
#
_entry.id   AF-A0A3N5KRW2-F1
#
_cell.length_a   1.000
_cell.length_b   1.000
_cell.length_c   1.000
_cell.angle_alpha   90.00
_cell.angle_beta   90.00
_cell.angle_gamma   90.00
#
_symmetry.space_group_name_H-M   'P 1'
#
loop_
_entity.id
_entity.type
_entity.pdbx_description
1 polymer ?
#
loop_
_entity_poly.entity_id
_entity_poly.type
_entity_poly.pdbx_seq_one_letter_code
_entity_poly.pdbx_strand_id
1 'polypeptide(L)'
;MTRSRKLLWSAGGLAGLVLFLLVCGIVVLRSDWFREQVRQRIVSEVESATGGQVEIGEFRFDWAQLRAEVRSFVLHGTEKEGEAPL
;
A
#
# COMPACT_ATOMS: atom_id res chain seq x y z
N MET A 1 28.87 -33.03 -17.99
CA MET A 1 28.35 -31.64 -18.00
C MET A 1 28.74 -30.95 -16.70
N THR A 2 29.66 -29.99 -16.79
CA THR A 2 30.39 -29.36 -15.68
C THR A 2 29.47 -28.51 -14.78
N ARG A 3 29.64 -28.66 -13.46
CA ARG A 3 28.79 -28.07 -12.41
C ARG A 3 28.62 -26.54 -12.54
N SER A 4 29.61 -25.87 -13.12
CA SER A 4 29.62 -24.42 -13.43
C SER A 4 28.49 -23.98 -14.38
N ARG A 5 28.09 -24.82 -15.33
CA ARG A 5 27.03 -24.49 -16.30
C ARG A 5 25.62 -24.54 -15.67
N LYS A 6 25.43 -25.43 -14.68
CA LYS A 6 24.18 -25.53 -13.89
C LYS A 6 24.02 -24.35 -12.93
N LEU A 7 25.11 -23.91 -12.32
CA LEU A 7 25.15 -22.72 -11.44
C LEU A 7 24.77 -21.43 -12.19
N LEU A 8 25.27 -21.25 -13.41
CA LEU A 8 24.90 -20.13 -14.28
C LEU A 8 23.41 -20.13 -14.64
N TRP A 9 22.83 -21.31 -14.94
CA TRP A 9 21.40 -21.43 -15.23
C TRP A 9 20.53 -21.20 -14.00
N SER A 10 20.92 -21.71 -12.83
CA SER A 10 20.19 -21.44 -11.58
C SER A 10 20.27 -19.97 -11.18
N ALA A 11 21.41 -19.31 -11.38
CA ALA A 11 21.56 -17.88 -11.11
C ALA A 11 20.70 -17.04 -12.06
N GLY A 12 20.65 -17.38 -13.36
CA GLY A 12 19.76 -16.73 -14.32
C GLY A 12 18.28 -16.92 -13.98
N GLY A 13 17.88 -18.13 -13.56
CA GLY A 13 16.52 -18.40 -13.11
C GLY A 13 16.14 -17.61 -11.85
N LEU A 14 17.05 -17.53 -10.88
CA LEU A 14 16.83 -16.75 -9.67
C LEU A 14 16.72 -15.24 -9.97
N ALA A 15 17.59 -14.71 -10.83
CA ALA A 15 17.52 -13.32 -11.25
C ALA A 15 16.21 -13.00 -11.98
N GLY A 16 15.76 -13.90 -12.88
CA GLY A 16 14.47 -13.78 -13.54
C GLY A 16 13.29 -13.81 -12.57
N LEU A 17 13.33 -14.68 -11.56
CA LEU A 17 12.31 -14.76 -10.52
C LEU A 17 12.25 -13.47 -9.68
N VAL A 18 13.40 -12.94 -9.27
CA VAL A 18 13.48 -11.68 -8.52
C VAL A 18 12.91 -10.53 -9.35
N LEU A 19 13.27 -10.44 -10.63
CA LEU A 19 12.74 -9.42 -11.53
C LEU A 19 11.22 -9.53 -11.69
N PHE A 20 10.71 -10.74 -11.86
CA PHE A 20 9.28 -11.00 -11.95
C PHE A 20 8.53 -10.56 -10.68
N LEU A 21 9.05 -10.91 -9.50
CA LEU A 21 8.46 -10.49 -8.23
C LEU A 21 8.44 -8.96 -8.06
N LEU A 22 9.51 -8.26 -8.49
CA LEU A 22 9.55 -6.80 -8.46
C LEU A 22 8.49 -6.18 -9.38
N VAL A 23 8.34 -6.69 -10.60
CA VAL A 23 7.31 -6.21 -11.55
C VAL A 23 5.91 -6.46 -10.99
N CYS A 24 5.64 -7.66 -10.47
CA CYS A 24 4.36 -7.97 -9.83
C CYS A 24 4.10 -7.03 -8.64
N GLY A 25 5.10 -6.77 -7.80
CA GLY A 25 5.00 -5.82 -6.70
C GLY A 25 4.60 -4.42 -7.17
N ILE A 26 5.25 -3.89 -8.20
CA ILE A 26 4.93 -2.57 -8.78
C ILE A 26 3.52 -2.54 -9.34
N VAL A 27 3.08 -3.59 -10.04
CA VAL A 27 1.72 -3.68 -10.59
C VAL A 27 0.68 -3.69 -9.48
N VAL A 28 0.92 -4.44 -8.40
CA VAL A 28 0.04 -4.47 -7.23
C VAL A 28 -0.02 -3.10 -6.56
N LEU A 29 1.14 -2.44 -6.33
CA LEU A 29 1.19 -1.09 -5.74
C LEU A 29 0.46 -0.03 -6.57
N ARG A 30 0.40 -0.21 -7.89
CA ARG A 30 -0.32 0.68 -8.81
C ARG A 30 -1.82 0.35 -8.91
N SER A 31 -2.25 -0.82 -8.45
CA SER A 31 -3.64 -1.27 -8.55
C SER A 31 -4.55 -0.48 -7.62
N ASP A 32 -5.75 -0.15 -8.10
CA ASP A 32 -6.78 0.50 -7.29
C ASP A 32 -7.20 -0.37 -6.09
N TRP A 33 -7.11 -1.70 -6.23
CA TRP A 33 -7.34 -2.62 -5.11
C TRP A 33 -6.37 -2.40 -3.94
N PHE A 34 -5.09 -2.18 -4.22
CA PHE A 34 -4.10 -1.92 -3.17
C PHE A 34 -4.37 -0.58 -2.48
N ARG A 35 -4.75 0.44 -3.25
CA ARG A 35 -5.13 1.75 -2.70
C ARG A 35 -6.31 1.63 -1.76
N GLU A 36 -7.34 0.87 -2.13
CA GLU A 36 -8.52 0.67 -1.30
C GLU A 36 -8.20 -0.14 -0.04
N GLN A 37 -7.41 -1.20 -0.15
CA GLN A 37 -6.96 -1.97 1.02
C GLN A 37 -6.16 -1.11 2.00
N VAL A 38 -5.24 -0.27 1.51
CA VAL A 38 -4.46 0.65 2.35
C VAL A 38 -5.37 1.69 2.98
N ARG A 39 -6.32 2.27 2.22
CA ARG A 39 -7.30 3.23 2.74
C ARG A 39 -8.10 2.63 3.90
N GLN A 40 -8.66 1.43 3.71
CA GLN A 40 -9.42 0.73 4.75
C GLN A 40 -8.57 0.40 5.97
N ARG A 41 -7.30 -0.01 5.75
CA ARG A 41 -6.37 -0.30 6.84
C ARG A 41 -6.10 0.95 7.69
N ILE A 42 -5.81 2.08 7.04
CA ILE A 42 -5.57 3.36 7.73
C ILE A 42 -6.81 3.77 8.53
N VAL A 43 -8.00 3.70 7.93
CA VAL A 43 -9.27 3.99 8.64
C VAL A 43 -9.39 3.11 9.88
N SER A 44 -9.29 1.79 9.73
CA SER A 44 -9.42 0.86 10.85
C SER A 44 -8.39 1.07 11.97
N GLU A 45 -7.12 1.31 11.62
CA GLU A 45 -6.05 1.53 12.61
C GLU A 45 -6.28 2.84 13.38
N VAL A 46 -6.73 3.90 12.70
CA VAL A 46 -6.98 5.20 13.34
C VAL A 46 -8.26 5.17 14.17
N GLU A 47 -9.34 4.57 13.68
CA GLU A 47 -10.58 4.36 14.43
C GLU A 47 -10.32 3.55 15.70
N SER A 48 -9.53 2.48 15.61
CA SER A 48 -9.18 1.65 16.76
C SER A 48 -8.29 2.38 17.78
N ALA A 49 -7.43 3.31 17.34
CA ALA A 49 -6.52 4.03 18.22
C ALA A 49 -7.17 5.26 18.88
N THR A 50 -8.15 5.88 18.23
CA THR A 50 -8.77 7.14 18.68
C THR A 50 -10.21 6.99 19.15
N GLY A 51 -10.92 5.93 18.76
CA GLY A 51 -12.34 5.73 19.06
C GLY A 51 -13.29 6.66 18.29
N GLY A 52 -12.78 7.44 17.34
CA GLY A 52 -13.53 8.32 16.44
C GLY A 52 -13.56 7.79 15.01
N GLN A 53 -14.34 8.42 14.12
CA GLN A 53 -14.51 8.00 12.73
C GLN A 53 -13.53 8.72 11.80
N VAL A 54 -12.95 8.03 10.81
CA VAL A 54 -12.00 8.61 9.86
C VAL A 54 -12.53 8.58 8.45
N GLU A 55 -12.65 9.76 7.84
CA GLU A 55 -12.95 9.89 6.42
C GLU A 55 -11.67 10.22 5.64
N ILE A 56 -11.38 9.40 4.63
CA ILE A 56 -10.31 9.63 3.66
C ILE A 56 -10.94 9.77 2.29
N GLY A 57 -10.98 11.00 1.77
CA GLY A 57 -11.56 11.29 0.46
C GLY A 57 -10.74 10.71 -0.70
N GLU A 58 -9.41 10.84 -0.67
CA GLU A 58 -8.57 10.31 -1.75
C GLU A 58 -7.20 9.86 -1.24
N PHE A 59 -6.79 8.66 -1.67
CA PHE A 59 -5.45 8.11 -1.41
C PHE A 59 -4.73 7.87 -2.74
N ARG A 60 -3.63 8.59 -2.97
CA ARG A 60 -2.78 8.44 -4.15
C ARG A 60 -1.41 7.92 -3.75
N PHE A 61 -0.99 6.83 -4.40
CA PHE A 61 0.34 6.28 -4.23
C PHE A 61 1.09 6.33 -5.57
N ASP A 62 2.19 7.09 -5.59
CA ASP A 62 3.17 7.16 -6.67
C ASP A 62 4.35 6.25 -6.34
N TRP A 63 4.35 5.05 -6.92
CA TRP A 63 5.42 4.06 -6.71
C TRP A 63 6.77 4.52 -7.29
N ALA A 64 6.78 5.35 -8.33
CA ALA A 64 8.01 5.77 -9.00
C ALA A 64 8.76 6.80 -8.16
N GLN A 65 8.03 7.65 -7.44
CA GLN A 65 8.58 8.61 -6.49
C GLN A 65 8.52 8.13 -5.03
N LEU A 66 8.02 6.90 -4.80
CA LEU A 66 7.71 6.35 -3.47
C LEU A 66 6.93 7.34 -2.60
N ARG A 67 5.99 8.08 -3.21
CA ARG A 67 5.22 9.13 -2.55
C ARG A 67 3.80 8.65 -2.29
N ALA A 68 3.40 8.65 -1.02
CA ALA A 68 2.01 8.52 -0.62
C ALA A 68 1.44 9.92 -0.38
N GLU A 69 0.30 10.22 -0.97
CA GLU A 69 -0.44 11.45 -0.81
C GLU A 69 -1.86 11.10 -0.35
N VAL A 70 -2.23 11.63 0.83
CA VAL A 70 -3.57 11.49 1.40
C VAL A 70 -4.23 12.86 1.32
N ARG A 71 -5.36 12.95 0.61
CA ARG A 71 -6.14 14.19 0.48
C ARG A 71 -7.48 14.04 1.17
N SER A 72 -7.97 15.16 1.71
CA SER A 72 -9.24 15.22 2.44
C SER A 72 -9.31 14.20 3.58
N PHE A 73 -8.25 14.18 4.40
CA PHE A 73 -8.22 13.40 5.64
C PHE A 73 -8.94 14.18 6.73
N VAL A 74 -10.09 13.68 7.16
CA VAL A 74 -10.87 14.23 8.27
C VAL A 74 -10.90 13.20 9.38
N LEU A 75 -10.36 13.59 10.53
CA LEU A 75 -10.44 12.81 11.75
C LEU A 75 -11.56 13.39 12.60
N HIS A 76 -12.68 12.67 12.69
CA HIS A 76 -13.71 12.97 13.68
C HIS A 76 -13.27 12.38 15.01
N GLY A 77 -13.29 13.19 16.07
CA GLY A 77 -12.98 12.71 17.42
C GLY A 77 -14.11 11.86 18.01
N THR A 78 -14.32 11.94 19.33
CA THR A 78 -15.47 11.34 20.03
C THR A 78 -16.81 12.06 19.79
N GLU A 79 -16.85 13.01 18.87
CA GLU A 79 -18.05 13.75 18.49
C GLU A 79 -18.97 12.81 17.69
N LYS A 80 -20.24 12.69 18.11
CA LYS A 80 -21.25 11.91 17.37
C LYS A 80 -21.56 12.60 16.04
N GLU A 81 -21.95 11.82 15.03
CA GLU A 81 -22.44 12.33 13.74
C GLU A 81 -23.45 13.48 13.96
N GLY A 82 -23.08 14.70 13.55
CA GLY A 82 -23.96 15.87 13.52
C GLY A 82 -23.71 16.96 14.57
N GLU A 83 -22.70 16.85 15.45
CA GLU A 83 -22.35 17.93 16.39
C GLU A 83 -21.20 18.82 15.88
N ALA A 84 -21.24 20.11 16.19
CA ALA A 84 -20.28 21.09 15.71
C ALA A 84 -18.91 20.93 16.40
N PRO A 85 -17.79 21.08 15.68
CA PRO A 85 -16.46 20.82 16.22
C PRO A 85 -16.10 21.81 17.34
N LEU A 86 -15.47 21.29 18.40
CA LEU A 86 -14.94 22.08 19.54
C LEU A 86 -13.71 22.93 19.18
#